data_AF-A0A9W7TSS8-F1
#
_entry.id   AF-A0A9W7TSS8-F1
#
_cell.length_a   1.000
_cell.length_b   1.000
_cell.length_c   1.000
_cell.angle_alpha   90.00
_cell.angle_beta   90.00
_cell.angle_gamma   90.00
#
_symmetry.space_group_name_H-M   'P 1'
#
loop_
_entity.id
_entity.type
_entity.pdbx_description
1 polymer ?
#
loop_
_entity_poly.entity_id
_entity_poly.type
_entity_poly.pdbx_seq_one_letter_code
_entity_poly.pdbx_strand_id
1 'polypeptide(L)'
;MAWFPKQKLWCRVQVCKISDTCTATSQKDFADIKVEVRRIDYGDVACVSLGNIKELCGELASRPVQTLQVSLANVRPVNGENWSSEAISWFKSKVKKKTLYARLYLERGNVLVELFMEKGKIGAMRRGDSLSVKLAQHGYAKHEHQRFMVLRSHVQHKTRQQSLEWEKYLLSCYCQNKK
;
A
#
# COMPACT_ATOMS: atom_id res chain seq x y z
N MET A 1 18.55 -4.17 0.48
CA MET A 1 17.77 -5.22 -0.20
C MET A 1 17.84 -6.52 0.60
N ALA A 2 16.88 -7.44 0.43
CA ALA A 2 16.86 -8.72 1.13
C ALA A 2 16.51 -9.89 0.20
N TRP A 3 17.11 -11.05 0.46
CA TRP A 3 16.83 -12.30 -0.23
C TRP A 3 15.65 -13.03 0.42
N PHE A 4 14.74 -13.52 -0.41
CA PHE A 4 13.53 -14.24 0.00
C PHE A 4 13.56 -15.68 -0.52
N PRO A 5 13.96 -16.68 0.30
CA PRO A 5 14.20 -18.06 -0.18
C PRO A 5 12.96 -18.74 -0.78
N LYS A 6 11.77 -18.51 -0.21
CA LYS A 6 10.52 -19.13 -0.69
C LYS A 6 10.18 -18.68 -2.12
N GLN A 7 10.46 -17.41 -2.43
CA GLN A 7 10.21 -16.84 -3.74
C GLN A 7 11.41 -17.00 -4.69
N LYS A 8 12.61 -17.23 -4.13
CA LYS A 8 13.91 -17.22 -4.84
C LYS A 8 14.20 -15.89 -5.52
N LEU A 9 13.94 -14.78 -4.83
CA LEU A 9 14.07 -13.41 -5.37
C LEU A 9 14.78 -12.49 -4.37
N TRP A 10 15.55 -11.53 -4.90
CA TRP A 10 15.94 -10.33 -4.15
C TRP A 10 14.84 -9.29 -4.24
N CYS A 11 14.54 -8.63 -3.12
CA CYS A 11 13.56 -7.54 -3.08
C CYS A 11 14.19 -6.27 -2.49
N ARG A 12 13.73 -5.11 -2.96
CA ARG A 12 13.97 -3.85 -2.27
C ARG A 12 13.16 -3.85 -0.98
N VAL A 13 13.82 -3.48 0.11
CA VAL A 13 13.22 -3.53 1.44
C VAL A 13 13.62 -2.32 2.27
N GLN A 14 12.76 -1.97 3.20
CA GLN A 14 13.04 -1.06 4.30
C GLN A 14 13.15 -1.88 5.59
N VAL A 15 14.19 -1.65 6.38
CA VAL A 15 14.32 -2.26 7.71
C VAL A 15 13.35 -1.57 8.66
N CYS A 16 12.48 -2.35 9.31
CA CYS A 16 11.50 -1.86 10.28
C CYS A 16 12.03 -2.00 11.71
N LYS A 17 12.60 -3.16 12.03
CA LYS A 17 13.09 -3.51 13.37
C LYS A 17 14.22 -4.53 13.27
N ILE A 18 15.24 -4.37 14.10
CA ILE A 18 16.29 -5.38 14.30
C ILE A 18 16.07 -5.98 15.69
N SER A 19 16.05 -7.30 15.80
CA SER A 19 15.89 -8.00 17.05
C SER A 19 16.99 -9.04 17.22
N ASP A 20 17.70 -8.95 18.33
CA ASP A 20 18.69 -9.94 18.73
C ASP A 20 18.00 -11.05 19.53
N THR A 21 18.13 -12.30 19.08
CA THR A 21 17.84 -13.45 19.94
C THR A 21 19.14 -13.84 20.65
N CYS A 22 19.45 -13.16 21.75
CA CYS A 22 20.63 -13.51 22.55
C CYS A 22 20.38 -14.82 23.31
N THR A 23 20.83 -15.96 22.80
CA THR A 23 21.18 -17.11 23.65
C THR A 23 22.65 -16.98 24.00
N ALA A 24 22.94 -16.93 25.30
CA ALA A 24 24.28 -16.76 25.85
C ALA A 24 25.15 -17.99 25.59
N THR A 25 25.66 -18.16 24.37
CA THR A 25 26.74 -19.10 24.06
C THR A 25 27.62 -18.53 22.95
N SER A 26 28.91 -18.78 23.10
CA SER A 26 30.04 -18.13 22.47
C SER A 26 30.17 -18.44 20.96
N GLN A 27 29.50 -17.66 20.11
CA GLN A 27 29.86 -17.27 18.73
C GLN A 27 28.59 -16.71 18.09
N LYS A 28 28.48 -15.39 17.97
CA LYS A 28 27.27 -14.72 17.46
C LYS A 28 27.28 -14.82 15.93
N ASP A 29 26.63 -15.84 15.37
CA ASP A 29 26.44 -15.95 13.92
C ASP A 29 25.45 -14.86 13.46
N PHE A 30 25.74 -14.20 12.34
CA PHE A 30 24.81 -13.27 11.68
C PHE A 30 23.49 -13.96 11.30
N ALA A 31 23.48 -15.29 11.22
CA ALA A 31 22.28 -16.10 11.06
C ALA A 31 21.22 -15.88 12.17
N ASP A 32 21.67 -15.61 13.39
CA ASP A 32 20.81 -15.51 14.59
C ASP A 32 20.12 -14.16 14.70
N ILE A 33 20.67 -13.11 14.07
CA ILE A 33 20.05 -11.78 14.09
C ILE A 33 18.84 -11.79 13.15
N LYS A 34 17.67 -11.53 13.72
CA LYS A 34 16.41 -11.41 12.98
C LYS A 34 16.11 -9.96 12.66
N VAL A 35 15.78 -9.70 11.41
CA VAL A 35 15.46 -8.37 10.92
C VAL A 35 14.07 -8.38 10.31
N GLU A 36 13.18 -7.57 10.86
CA GLU A 36 11.89 -7.29 10.28
C GLU A 36 12.07 -6.27 9.15
N VAL A 37 11.58 -6.64 7.97
CA VAL A 37 11.70 -5.84 6.76
C VAL A 37 10.35 -5.68 6.08
N ARG A 38 10.09 -4.51 5.50
CA ARG A 38 8.96 -4.28 4.60
C ARG A 38 9.43 -4.36 3.16
N ARG A 39 8.79 -5.21 2.34
CA ARG A 39 9.04 -5.24 0.89
C ARG A 39 8.36 -4.04 0.24
N ILE A 40 9.12 -2.98 0.00
CA ILE A 40 8.56 -1.68 -0.41
C ILE A 40 7.83 -1.72 -1.76
N ASP A 41 8.11 -2.71 -2.60
CA ASP A 41 7.42 -2.90 -3.90
C ASP A 41 6.24 -3.89 -3.85
N TYR A 42 6.02 -4.55 -2.72
CA TYR A 42 4.93 -5.52 -2.52
C TYR A 42 3.99 -5.18 -1.36
N GLY A 43 4.45 -4.38 -0.39
CA GLY A 43 3.69 -3.83 0.73
C GLY A 43 3.68 -4.71 1.99
N ASP A 44 4.01 -6.00 1.89
CA ASP A 44 4.05 -6.93 3.01
C ASP A 44 5.31 -6.79 3.88
N VAL A 45 5.17 -7.23 5.13
CA VAL A 45 6.23 -7.30 6.14
C VAL A 45 6.64 -8.75 6.32
N ALA A 46 7.94 -8.99 6.47
CA ALA A 46 8.50 -10.31 6.70
C ALA A 46 9.70 -10.23 7.65
N CYS A 47 10.03 -11.35 8.29
CA CYS A 47 11.22 -11.48 9.11
C CYS A 47 12.28 -12.30 8.35
N VAL A 48 13.48 -11.76 8.21
CA VAL A 48 14.62 -12.39 7.52
C VAL A 48 15.84 -12.44 8.45
N SER A 49 16.79 -13.32 8.15
CA SER A 49 18.10 -13.29 8.82
C SER A 49 18.94 -12.12 8.29
N LEU A 50 19.79 -11.53 9.14
CA LEU A 50 20.73 -10.49 8.73
C LEU A 50 21.67 -10.94 7.60
N GLY A 51 22.06 -12.23 7.57
CA GLY A 51 22.85 -12.79 6.45
C GLY A 51 22.16 -12.75 5.08
N ASN A 52 20.82 -12.60 5.04
CA ASN A 52 20.04 -12.43 3.81
C ASN A 52 19.87 -10.96 3.40
N ILE A 53 20.46 -10.01 4.13
CA ILE A 53 20.39 -8.59 3.83
C ILE A 53 21.67 -8.13 3.14
N LYS A 54 21.51 -7.28 2.14
CA LYS A 54 22.60 -6.56 1.48
C LYS A 54 22.24 -5.09 1.34
N GLU A 55 23.24 -4.24 1.20
CA GLU A 55 23.03 -2.85 0.85
C GLU A 55 22.26 -2.73 -0.48
N LEU A 56 21.38 -1.73 -0.58
CA LEU A 56 20.66 -1.45 -1.81
C LEU A 56 21.53 -0.57 -2.70
N CYS A 57 21.89 -1.02 -3.91
CA CYS A 57 22.69 -0.20 -4.82
C CYS A 57 21.95 1.06 -5.27
N GLY A 58 22.71 2.13 -5.57
CA GLY A 58 22.15 3.45 -5.91
C GLY A 58 21.16 3.44 -7.08
N GLU A 59 21.43 2.67 -8.12
CA GLU A 59 20.53 2.54 -9.28
C GLU A 59 19.16 1.94 -8.93
N LEU A 60 19.12 1.00 -7.98
CA LEU A 60 17.86 0.42 -7.52
C LEU A 60 17.19 1.29 -6.46
N ALA A 61 17.96 2.07 -5.71
CA ALA A 61 17.46 3.03 -4.73
C ALA A 61 16.76 4.23 -5.39
N SER A 62 17.22 4.66 -6.57
CA SER A 62 16.64 5.79 -7.30
C SER A 62 15.24 5.51 -7.88
N ARG A 63 14.85 4.24 -8.01
CA ARG A 63 13.50 3.87 -8.50
C ARG A 63 12.43 4.20 -7.44
N PRO A 64 11.28 4.78 -7.81
CA PRO A 64 10.20 5.02 -6.84
C PRO A 64 9.70 3.74 -6.17
N VAL A 65 9.25 3.84 -4.93
CA VAL A 65 8.57 2.75 -4.20
C VAL A 65 7.29 2.38 -4.94
N GLN A 66 7.10 1.10 -5.29
CA GLN A 66 5.97 0.68 -6.14
C GLN A 66 4.66 0.46 -5.38
N THR A 67 4.66 0.53 -4.04
CA THR A 67 3.43 0.42 -3.24
C THR A 67 3.00 1.75 -2.64
N LEU A 68 1.68 1.89 -2.51
CA LEU A 68 1.05 2.98 -1.79
C LEU A 68 0.19 2.39 -0.68
N GLN A 69 0.44 2.80 0.56
CA GLN A 69 -0.42 2.45 1.69
C GLN A 69 -1.70 3.28 1.60
N VAL A 70 -2.84 2.59 1.57
CA VAL A 70 -4.16 3.20 1.41
C VAL A 70 -5.19 2.58 2.34
N SER A 71 -6.25 3.32 2.64
CA SER A 71 -7.44 2.82 3.34
C SER A 71 -8.67 2.92 2.44
N LEU A 72 -9.55 1.94 2.49
CA LEU A 72 -10.78 1.95 1.70
C LEU A 72 -11.70 3.08 2.21
N ALA A 73 -12.09 3.98 1.31
CA ALA A 73 -12.93 5.13 1.62
C ALA A 73 -14.37 4.71 1.94
N ASN A 74 -15.07 5.55 2.70
CA ASN A 74 -16.52 5.45 2.96
C ASN A 74 -16.99 4.17 3.67
N VAL A 75 -16.13 3.47 4.40
CA VAL A 75 -16.51 2.29 5.18
C VAL A 75 -15.78 2.19 6.50
N ARG A 76 -16.43 1.55 7.47
CA ARG A 76 -15.84 1.17 8.75
C ARG A 76 -16.29 -0.24 9.18
N PRO A 77 -15.56 -0.88 10.11
CA PRO A 77 -15.96 -2.17 10.65
C PRO A 77 -17.37 -2.13 11.25
N VAL A 78 -18.08 -3.26 11.21
CA VAL A 78 -19.47 -3.37 11.72
C VAL A 78 -19.54 -3.04 13.22
N ASN A 79 -18.55 -3.52 13.99
CA ASN A 79 -18.39 -3.25 15.43
C ASN A 79 -17.70 -1.91 15.73
N GLY A 80 -17.29 -1.14 14.72
CA GLY A 80 -16.64 0.17 14.86
C GLY A 80 -15.12 0.14 15.04
N GLU A 81 -14.53 -0.97 15.48
CA GLU A 81 -13.10 -1.02 15.84
C GLU A 81 -12.29 -1.95 14.93
N ASN A 82 -12.77 -3.18 14.72
CA ASN A 82 -11.97 -4.26 14.13
C ASN A 82 -12.69 -4.95 12.98
N TRP A 83 -12.01 -5.09 11.86
CA TRP A 83 -12.52 -5.86 10.72
C TRP A 83 -12.63 -7.35 11.07
N SER A 84 -13.80 -7.95 10.80
CA SER A 84 -13.98 -9.39 11.00
C SER A 84 -13.16 -10.20 9.98
N SER A 85 -12.87 -11.45 10.30
CA SER A 85 -12.13 -12.35 9.41
C SER A 85 -12.87 -12.57 8.08
N GLU A 86 -14.21 -12.62 8.13
CA GLU A 86 -15.09 -12.74 6.97
C GLU A 86 -15.01 -11.50 6.08
N ALA A 87 -15.05 -10.30 6.68
CA ALA A 87 -14.90 -9.04 5.95
C ALA A 87 -13.55 -8.97 5.23
N ILE A 88 -12.47 -9.33 5.93
CA ILE A 88 -11.10 -9.38 5.37
C ILE A 88 -11.02 -10.41 4.24
N SER A 89 -11.57 -11.61 4.44
CA SER A 89 -11.56 -12.70 3.46
C SER A 89 -12.33 -12.33 2.20
N TRP A 90 -13.54 -11.78 2.36
CA TRP A 90 -14.35 -11.29 1.25
C TRP A 90 -13.60 -10.21 0.47
N PHE A 91 -13.05 -9.20 1.17
CA PHE A 91 -12.31 -8.13 0.50
C PHE A 91 -11.12 -8.67 -0.28
N LYS A 92 -10.31 -9.55 0.33
CA LYS A 92 -9.19 -10.24 -0.33
C LYS A 92 -9.65 -10.98 -1.59
N SER A 93 -10.79 -11.68 -1.57
CA SER A 93 -11.32 -12.39 -2.74
C SER A 93 -11.67 -11.44 -3.91
N LYS A 94 -12.07 -10.20 -3.59
CA LYS A 94 -12.45 -9.20 -4.60
C LYS A 94 -11.26 -8.44 -5.18
N VAL A 95 -10.16 -8.29 -4.44
CA VAL A 95 -9.01 -7.48 -4.87
C VAL A 95 -7.77 -8.27 -5.28
N LYS A 96 -7.56 -9.48 -4.74
CA LYS A 96 -6.33 -10.25 -4.95
C LYS A 96 -6.19 -10.63 -6.43
N LYS A 97 -5.00 -10.37 -7.00
CA LYS A 97 -4.64 -10.67 -8.40
C LYS A 97 -5.61 -10.08 -9.43
N LYS A 98 -6.17 -8.90 -9.14
CA LYS A 98 -7.11 -8.20 -10.03
C LYS A 98 -6.69 -6.76 -10.26
N THR A 99 -6.88 -6.27 -11.47
CA THR A 99 -6.75 -4.85 -11.81
C THR A 99 -8.06 -4.16 -11.50
N LEU A 100 -8.00 -3.09 -10.70
CA LEU A 100 -9.16 -2.30 -10.28
C LEU A 100 -8.97 -0.85 -10.70
N TYR A 101 -10.07 -0.12 -10.76
CA TYR A 101 -10.05 1.32 -10.97
C TYR A 101 -10.18 2.03 -9.64
N ALA A 102 -9.24 2.93 -9.34
CA ALA A 102 -9.21 3.68 -8.09
C ALA A 102 -9.62 5.13 -8.30
N ARG A 103 -10.15 5.76 -7.25
CA ARG A 103 -10.11 7.21 -7.02
C ARG A 103 -9.40 7.44 -5.70
N LEU A 104 -8.44 8.35 -5.67
CA LEU A 104 -7.64 8.65 -4.49
C LEU A 104 -8.11 9.96 -3.87
N TYR A 105 -8.12 9.98 -2.54
CA TYR A 105 -8.44 11.14 -1.73
C TYR A 105 -7.38 11.25 -0.63
N LEU A 106 -6.99 12.48 -0.29
CA LEU A 106 -6.05 12.73 0.79
C LEU A 106 -6.82 13.25 2.00
N GLU A 107 -6.67 12.58 3.14
CA GLU A 107 -7.27 12.99 4.40
C GLU A 107 -6.26 12.89 5.54
N ARG A 108 -5.88 14.04 6.14
CA ARG A 108 -4.98 14.13 7.31
C ARG A 108 -3.69 13.29 7.15
N GLY A 109 -3.10 13.27 5.95
CA GLY A 109 -1.89 12.50 5.65
C GLY A 109 -2.12 11.03 5.27
N ASN A 110 -3.35 10.53 5.35
CA ASN A 110 -3.73 9.21 4.87
C ASN A 110 -4.29 9.28 3.44
N VAL A 111 -3.94 8.30 2.62
CA VAL A 111 -4.53 8.14 1.29
C VAL A 111 -5.74 7.22 1.41
N LEU A 112 -6.92 7.78 1.17
CA LEU A 112 -8.13 7.00 1.02
C LEU A 112 -8.36 6.62 -0.44
N VAL A 113 -8.90 5.43 -0.65
CA VAL A 113 -9.17 4.91 -1.99
C VAL A 113 -10.61 4.45 -2.12
N GLU A 114 -11.27 4.88 -3.16
CA GLU A 114 -12.52 4.28 -3.62
C GLU A 114 -12.21 3.36 -4.80
N LEU A 115 -12.50 2.07 -4.66
CA LEU A 115 -12.15 1.04 -5.63
C LEU A 115 -13.38 0.56 -6.42
N PHE A 116 -13.19 0.31 -7.71
CA PHE A 116 -14.21 -0.13 -8.64
C PHE A 116 -13.70 -1.30 -9.48
N MET A 117 -14.54 -2.31 -9.68
CA MET A 117 -14.20 -3.46 -10.54
C MET A 117 -14.37 -3.13 -12.03
N GLU A 118 -15.29 -2.22 -12.35
CA GLU A 118 -15.65 -1.88 -13.73
C GLU A 118 -15.04 -0.53 -14.15
N LYS A 119 -14.67 -0.45 -15.43
CA LYS A 119 -14.25 0.82 -16.04
C LYS A 119 -15.47 1.73 -16.17
N GLY A 120 -15.35 2.97 -15.71
CA GLY A 120 -16.39 3.97 -15.95
C GLY A 120 -16.49 4.33 -17.43
N LYS A 121 -17.70 4.61 -17.92
CA LYS A 121 -17.88 5.11 -19.30
C LYS A 121 -17.40 6.55 -19.44
N ILE A 122 -16.65 6.79 -20.52
CA ILE A 122 -16.55 8.03 -21.30
C ILE A 122 -17.65 9.08 -21.04
N GLY A 123 -17.46 10.16 -20.27
CA GLY A 123 -18.44 11.27 -20.22
C GLY A 123 -19.68 11.10 -19.33
N ALA A 124 -19.99 9.89 -18.84
CA ALA A 124 -21.05 9.68 -17.83
C ALA A 124 -20.49 9.45 -16.42
N MET A 125 -19.21 9.09 -16.29
CA MET A 125 -18.45 8.75 -15.07
C MET A 125 -19.22 7.94 -13.99
N ARG A 126 -20.30 7.26 -14.36
CA ARG A 126 -21.00 6.28 -13.54
C ARG A 126 -20.24 4.97 -13.68
N ARG A 127 -19.53 4.61 -12.61
CA ARG A 127 -19.02 3.26 -12.38
C ARG A 127 -20.13 2.49 -11.65
N GLY A 128 -20.17 1.16 -11.77
CA GLY A 128 -20.98 0.36 -10.86
C GLY A 128 -20.58 0.59 -9.40
N ASP A 129 -21.31 -0.01 -8.46
CA ASP A 129 -21.06 0.17 -7.03
C ASP A 129 -19.57 -0.02 -6.66
N SER A 130 -19.06 0.89 -5.84
CA SER A 130 -17.71 0.80 -5.30
C SER A 130 -17.59 -0.43 -4.40
N LEU A 131 -16.36 -0.89 -4.20
CA LEU A 131 -16.09 -2.01 -3.28
C LEU A 131 -16.50 -1.70 -1.84
N SER A 132 -16.50 -0.44 -1.43
CA SER A 132 -16.98 -0.02 -0.12
C SER A 132 -18.49 -0.26 0.03
N VAL A 133 -19.28 0.12 -0.98
CA VAL A 133 -20.73 -0.16 -1.05
C VAL A 133 -20.99 -1.66 -1.07
N LYS A 134 -20.29 -2.40 -1.92
CA LYS A 134 -20.45 -3.86 -2.04
C LYS A 134 -20.10 -4.59 -0.73
N LEU A 135 -19.06 -4.15 -0.02
CA LEU A 135 -18.67 -4.70 1.28
C LEU A 135 -19.79 -4.52 2.31
N ALA A 136 -20.43 -3.34 2.34
CA ALA A 136 -21.54 -3.05 3.24
C ALA A 136 -22.83 -3.82 2.87
N GLN A 137 -23.13 -3.97 1.58
CA GLN A 137 -24.28 -4.76 1.10
C GLN A 137 -24.21 -6.23 1.53
N HIS A 138 -22.99 -6.79 1.69
CA HIS A 138 -22.79 -8.15 2.19
C HIS A 138 -22.79 -8.24 3.74
N GLY A 139 -23.08 -7.12 4.43
CA GLY A 139 -23.10 -7.08 5.90
C GLY A 139 -21.71 -7.05 6.55
N TYR A 140 -20.64 -6.86 5.78
CA TYR A 140 -19.26 -6.90 6.29
C TYR A 140 -18.71 -5.53 6.72
N ALA A 141 -19.44 -4.45 6.44
CA ALA A 141 -19.05 -3.09 6.81
C ALA A 141 -20.28 -2.20 7.02
N LYS A 142 -20.09 -1.09 7.73
CA LYS A 142 -21.02 0.05 7.69
C LYS A 142 -20.52 1.04 6.64
N HIS A 143 -21.37 1.40 5.69
CA HIS A 143 -21.05 2.42 4.70
C HIS A 143 -21.33 3.80 5.28
N GLU A 144 -20.34 4.68 5.20
CA GLU A 144 -20.41 6.04 5.73
C GLU A 144 -20.02 6.99 4.62
N HIS A 145 -20.99 7.71 4.06
CA HIS A 145 -20.71 8.61 2.96
C HIS A 145 -20.04 9.88 3.48
N GLN A 146 -18.74 9.98 3.25
CA GLN A 146 -17.96 11.15 3.62
C GLN A 146 -17.62 11.94 2.36
N ARG A 147 -17.79 13.26 2.42
CA ARG A 147 -17.46 14.16 1.30
C ARG A 147 -15.96 14.36 1.25
N PHE A 148 -15.28 13.54 0.47
CA PHE A 148 -13.85 13.74 0.19
C PHE A 148 -13.65 14.67 -1.01
N MET A 149 -12.69 15.58 -0.91
CA MET A 149 -12.24 16.34 -2.08
C MET A 149 -11.48 15.40 -3.01
N VAL A 150 -12.02 15.20 -4.22
CA VAL A 150 -11.37 14.39 -5.27
C VAL A 150 -10.00 15.01 -5.58
N LEU A 151 -8.96 14.20 -5.57
CA LEU A 151 -7.65 14.64 -6.01
C LEU A 151 -7.67 14.83 -7.54
N ARG A 152 -7.91 16.06 -7.99
CA ARG A 152 -7.76 16.41 -9.41
C ARG A 152 -6.29 16.65 -9.70
N SER A 153 -5.80 16.09 -10.80
CA SER A 153 -4.56 16.54 -11.44
C SER A 153 -4.81 17.92 -12.06
N HIS A 154 -4.93 18.96 -11.23
CA HIS A 154 -4.85 20.34 -11.70
C HIS A 154 -3.42 20.83 -11.50
N VAL A 155 -2.69 20.84 -12.62
CA VAL A 155 -1.58 21.76 -12.83
C VAL A 155 -2.15 23.17 -12.75
N GLN A 156 -2.16 23.75 -11.56
CA GLN A 156 -2.34 25.18 -11.35
C GLN A 156 -1.89 25.51 -9.92
N HIS A 157 -0.67 26.06 -9.85
CA HIS A 157 -0.11 26.86 -8.75
C HIS A 157 -0.68 26.59 -7.35
N LYS A 158 -0.28 25.47 -6.73
CA LYS A 158 -0.32 25.32 -5.28
C LYS A 158 1.09 25.09 -4.75
N THR A 159 1.36 25.72 -3.61
CA THR A 159 2.65 25.99 -2.97
C THR A 159 3.65 24.84 -3.08
N ARG A 160 4.91 25.18 -3.38
CA ARG A 160 6.06 24.26 -3.59
C ARG A 160 6.20 23.19 -2.48
N GLN A 161 5.78 23.48 -1.25
CA GLN A 161 5.76 22.52 -0.13
C GLN A 161 4.72 21.40 -0.26
N GLN A 162 3.49 21.67 -0.72
CA GLN A 162 2.48 20.60 -0.95
C GLN A 162 2.85 19.73 -2.15
N SER A 163 3.54 20.30 -3.15
CA SER A 163 4.05 19.55 -4.31
C SER A 163 5.12 18.52 -3.90
N LEU A 164 6.04 18.89 -3.00
CA LEU A 164 7.13 18.02 -2.55
C LEU A 164 6.64 16.85 -1.70
N GLU A 165 5.66 17.09 -0.82
CA GLU A 165 5.03 16.02 -0.05
C GLU A 165 4.27 15.05 -0.96
N TRP A 166 3.66 15.56 -2.04
CA TRP A 166 2.88 14.78 -3.00
C TRP A 166 3.74 13.98 -4.00
N GLU A 167 4.89 14.51 -4.44
CA GLU A 167 5.86 13.80 -5.28
C GLU A 167 6.40 12.52 -4.63
N LYS A 168 6.32 12.40 -3.30
CA LYS A 168 6.65 11.18 -2.55
C LYS A 168 5.62 10.06 -2.74
N TYR A 169 4.34 10.41 -2.95
CA TYR A 169 3.23 9.45 -3.05
C TYR A 169 2.80 9.20 -4.50
N LEU A 170 3.05 10.16 -5.39
CA LEU A 170 3.05 9.88 -6.81
C LEU A 170 4.28 9.04 -7.13
N LEU A 171 4.03 7.92 -7.80
CA LEU A 171 5.02 7.38 -8.70
C LEU A 171 5.24 8.46 -9.78
N SER A 172 6.16 9.39 -9.55
CA SER A 172 6.44 10.56 -10.42
C SER A 172 6.56 10.17 -11.90
N CYS A 173 7.00 8.94 -12.16
CA CYS A 173 7.10 8.32 -13.48
C CYS A 173 5.77 8.14 -14.24
N TYR A 174 4.60 8.10 -13.58
CA TYR A 174 3.29 7.93 -14.26
C TYR A 174 2.64 9.24 -14.66
N CYS A 175 3.12 10.37 -14.14
CA CYS A 175 2.66 11.70 -14.55
C CYS A 175 3.48 12.29 -15.70
N GLN A 176 4.67 11.73 -16.00
CA GLN A 176 5.62 12.32 -16.94
C GLN A 176 5.46 11.89 -18.41
N ASN A 177 4.50 11.03 -18.78
CA ASN A 177 4.24 10.71 -20.18
C ASN A 177 2.78 10.94 -20.56
N LYS A 178 2.46 12.21 -20.82
CA LYS A 178 1.57 12.59 -21.92
C LYS A 178 2.33 13.57 -22.80
N LYS A 179 3.09 13.03 -23.75
CA LYS A 179 3.37 13.74 -24.99
C LYS A 179 2.24 13.43 -25.97
#